data_AF-A0A920K8E0-F1
#
_entry.id   AF-A0A920K8E0-F1
#
_cell.length_a   1.000
_cell.length_b   1.000
_cell.length_c   1.000
_cell.angle_alpha   90.00
_cell.angle_beta   90.00
_cell.angle_gamma   90.00
#
_symmetry.space_group_name_H-M   'P 1'
#
loop_
_entity.id
_entity.type
_entity.pdbx_description
1 polymer ?
#
loop_
_entity_poly.entity_id
_entity_poly.type
_entity_poly.pdbx_seq_one_letter_code
_entity_poly.pdbx_strand_id
1 'polypeptide(L)'
;MTHFLKLFSKIDHYGTWLMPSGVIIGLLFPNLTILTKPFAETTVILMLTVSIFRLDPKEILIAFSNIRLLFCGTFFILIIIPLLIFLATKLINIPAELKAILVAWGSCPPLVSMPGLALLIGLNGTAALLILLLATLVFTLTLPILLALLTDNSINIDPISISAKLMIIVCLCTLGAQVLRKFLGKQMARRIDPAAGGLIVILMAFFAVTIMGGIHNVWPTEPSRVLTFFLAATLVCILSQLICAIAFCKFDRATSGTIALAGGSRNLALLLPVASGAFYENLWLFLAVIQIPVYFLPIISKPLYRNIYLKK
;
A
#
# COMPACT_ATOMS: atom_id res chain seq x y z
N MET A 1 -13.60 10.85 26.71
CA MET A 1 -13.60 10.80 25.23
C MET A 1 -12.70 11.85 24.58
N THR A 2 -12.71 13.11 25.02
CA THR A 2 -11.93 14.22 24.43
C THR A 2 -10.40 14.11 24.57
N HIS A 3 -9.88 13.51 25.65
CA HIS A 3 -8.44 13.34 25.84
C HIS A 3 -7.83 12.28 24.89
N PHE A 4 -8.50 11.13 24.73
CA PHE A 4 -8.06 10.09 23.79
C PHE A 4 -8.04 10.58 22.34
N LEU A 5 -9.10 11.27 21.87
CA LEU A 5 -9.13 11.83 20.51
C LEU A 5 -7.98 12.81 20.25
N LYS A 6 -7.63 13.64 21.25
CA LYS A 6 -6.49 14.57 21.16
C LYS A 6 -5.14 13.84 21.11
N LEU A 7 -4.98 12.73 21.83
CA LEU A 7 -3.76 11.94 21.82
C LEU A 7 -3.52 11.31 20.43
N PHE A 8 -4.52 10.62 19.88
CA PHE A 8 -4.41 10.01 18.55
C PHE A 8 -4.18 11.05 17.45
N SER A 9 -4.85 12.22 17.50
CA SER A 9 -4.62 13.29 16.53
C SER A 9 -3.18 13.84 16.56
N LYS A 10 -2.53 13.89 17.73
CA LYS A 10 -1.11 14.29 17.82
C LYS A 10 -0.18 13.24 17.20
N ILE A 11 -0.51 11.96 17.34
CA ILE A 11 0.30 10.84 16.81
C ILE A 11 0.34 10.84 15.27
N ASP A 12 -0.71 11.31 14.60
CA ASP A 12 -0.74 11.46 13.14
C ASP A 12 0.46 12.28 12.61
N HIS A 13 0.87 13.31 13.35
CA HIS A 13 2.02 14.16 13.00
C HIS A 13 3.38 13.46 13.19
N TYR A 14 3.43 12.35 13.93
CA TYR A 14 4.64 11.56 14.16
C TYR A 14 4.79 10.38 13.20
N GLY A 15 3.88 10.19 12.24
CA GLY A 15 3.92 9.06 11.30
C GLY A 15 5.24 8.93 10.53
N THR A 16 5.92 10.05 10.27
CA THR A 16 7.27 10.09 9.65
C THR A 16 8.31 9.29 10.44
N TRP A 17 8.20 9.24 11.76
CA TRP A 17 9.16 8.55 12.64
C TRP A 17 8.60 7.23 13.18
N LEU A 18 7.30 7.15 13.43
CA LEU A 18 6.70 5.96 14.05
C LEU A 18 6.77 4.74 13.12
N MET A 19 6.54 4.91 11.82
CA MET A 19 6.60 3.80 10.86
C MET A 19 8.02 3.20 10.72
N PRO A 20 9.08 4.01 10.48
CA PRO A 20 10.47 3.52 10.54
C PRO A 20 10.84 2.88 11.88
N SER A 21 10.37 3.45 12.99
CA SER A 21 10.63 2.90 14.33
C SER A 21 10.06 1.50 14.47
N GLY A 22 8.86 1.24 13.95
CA GLY A 22 8.27 -0.10 13.92
C GLY A 22 9.12 -1.12 13.15
N VAL A 23 9.71 -0.72 12.01
CA VAL A 23 10.64 -1.57 11.25
C VAL A 23 11.87 -1.91 12.09
N ILE A 24 12.50 -0.89 12.68
CA ILE A 24 13.70 -1.06 13.51
C ILE A 24 13.40 -1.97 14.71
N ILE A 25 12.30 -1.74 15.41
CA ILE A 25 11.87 -2.57 16.55
C ILE A 25 11.62 -4.01 16.09
N GLY A 26 10.91 -4.22 14.97
CA GLY A 26 10.67 -5.57 14.44
C GLY A 26 11.96 -6.31 14.09
N LEU A 27 12.96 -5.61 13.54
CA LEU A 27 14.27 -6.18 13.24
C LEU A 27 15.09 -6.49 14.50
N LEU A 28 15.04 -5.64 15.52
CA LEU A 28 15.81 -5.82 16.76
C LEU A 28 15.20 -6.87 17.70
N PHE A 29 13.89 -7.10 17.64
CA PHE A 29 13.17 -7.97 18.59
C PHE A 29 12.40 -9.11 17.90
N PRO A 30 13.05 -10.21 17.49
CA PRO A 30 12.41 -11.33 16.79
C PRO A 30 11.23 -11.93 17.54
N ASN A 31 11.35 -12.08 18.86
CA ASN A 31 10.27 -12.64 19.71
C ASN A 31 8.98 -11.83 19.62
N LEU A 32 9.08 -10.50 19.46
CA LEU A 32 7.90 -9.65 19.31
C LEU A 32 7.17 -9.97 18.00
N THR A 33 7.90 -10.22 16.92
CA THR A 33 7.31 -10.56 15.61
C THR A 33 6.54 -11.89 15.65
N ILE A 34 7.02 -12.86 16.44
CA ILE A 34 6.34 -14.15 16.66
C ILE A 34 5.05 -13.93 17.43
N LEU A 35 5.10 -13.16 18.51
CA LEU A 35 3.94 -12.85 19.36
C LEU A 35 2.86 -12.08 18.60
N THR A 36 3.26 -11.18 17.70
CA THR A 36 2.30 -10.34 16.96
C THR A 36 1.81 -10.95 15.65
N LYS A 37 2.47 -11.99 15.12
CA LYS A 37 2.10 -12.67 13.86
C LYS A 37 0.60 -13.04 13.76
N PRO A 38 -0.06 -13.60 14.79
CA PRO A 38 -1.49 -13.95 14.71
C PRO A 38 -2.41 -12.75 14.46
N PHE A 39 -1.97 -11.53 14.76
CA PHE A 39 -2.76 -10.31 14.58
C PHE A 39 -2.53 -9.63 13.22
N ALA A 40 -1.65 -10.17 12.36
CA ALA A 40 -1.25 -9.50 11.13
C ALA A 40 -2.43 -9.26 10.18
N GLU A 41 -3.22 -10.29 9.90
CA GLU A 41 -4.41 -10.18 9.03
C GLU A 41 -5.47 -9.26 9.62
N THR A 42 -5.77 -9.41 10.91
CA THR A 42 -6.71 -8.55 11.64
C THR A 42 -6.28 -7.09 11.59
N THR A 43 -4.97 -6.82 11.70
CA THR A 43 -4.40 -5.47 11.60
C THR A 43 -4.64 -4.89 10.22
N VAL A 44 -4.43 -5.65 9.15
CA VAL A 44 -4.71 -5.22 7.77
C VAL A 44 -6.20 -4.89 7.59
N ILE A 45 -7.09 -5.78 8.04
CA ILE A 45 -8.54 -5.59 7.94
C ILE A 45 -8.98 -4.35 8.72
N LEU A 46 -8.43 -4.15 9.93
CA LEU A 46 -8.71 -2.97 10.74
C LEU A 46 -8.19 -1.70 10.08
N MET A 47 -6.95 -1.70 9.55
CA MET A 47 -6.40 -0.59 8.80
C MET A 47 -7.29 -0.22 7.61
N LEU A 48 -7.74 -1.21 6.83
CA LEU A 48 -8.66 -1.01 5.71
C LEU A 48 -10.00 -0.41 6.17
N THR A 49 -10.59 -0.97 7.23
CA THR A 49 -11.87 -0.49 7.79
C THR A 49 -11.77 0.95 8.29
N VAL A 50 -10.76 1.27 9.08
CA VAL A 50 -10.53 2.62 9.61
C VAL A 50 -10.28 3.58 8.44
N SER A 51 -9.56 3.14 7.41
CA SER A 51 -9.32 3.97 6.24
C SER A 51 -10.59 4.26 5.45
N ILE A 52 -11.45 3.26 5.24
CA ILE A 52 -12.72 3.47 4.54
C ILE A 52 -13.66 4.36 5.36
N PHE A 53 -13.63 4.27 6.69
CA PHE A 53 -14.43 5.12 7.57
C PHE A 53 -14.12 6.61 7.37
N ARG A 54 -12.85 6.95 7.09
CA ARG A 54 -12.40 8.33 6.86
C ARG A 54 -12.93 8.90 5.54
N LEU A 55 -13.23 8.05 4.56
CA LEU A 55 -13.75 8.47 3.27
C LEU A 55 -15.19 8.99 3.39
N ASP A 56 -15.42 10.23 2.94
CA ASP A 56 -16.76 10.78 2.80
C ASP A 56 -17.31 10.52 1.38
N PRO A 57 -18.39 9.72 1.22
CA PRO A 57 -18.94 9.41 -0.10
C PRO A 57 -19.30 10.64 -0.95
N LYS A 58 -19.64 11.77 -0.31
CA LYS A 58 -19.93 13.01 -1.06
C LYS A 58 -18.66 13.65 -1.60
N GLU A 59 -17.59 13.63 -0.82
CA GLU A 59 -16.28 14.14 -1.25
C GLU A 59 -15.70 13.25 -2.36
N ILE A 60 -15.96 11.94 -2.32
CA ILE A 60 -15.68 11.03 -3.44
C ILE A 60 -16.35 11.53 -4.71
N LEU A 61 -17.68 11.71 -4.70
CA LEU A 61 -18.46 12.11 -5.88
C LEU A 61 -18.03 13.47 -6.45
N ILE A 62 -17.75 14.46 -5.60
CA ILE A 62 -17.31 15.80 -6.02
C ILE A 62 -15.93 15.74 -6.69
N ALA A 63 -15.06 14.87 -6.18
CA ALA A 63 -13.70 14.71 -6.68
C ALA A 63 -13.64 14.11 -8.11
N PHE A 64 -14.74 13.52 -8.63
CA PHE A 64 -14.84 13.03 -10.01
C PHE A 64 -15.00 14.11 -11.09
N SER A 65 -15.14 15.38 -10.73
CA SER A 65 -15.51 16.46 -11.67
C SER A 65 -14.43 16.84 -12.70
N ASN A 66 -13.14 16.48 -12.51
CA ASN A 66 -12.08 16.79 -13.48
C ASN A 66 -10.98 15.70 -13.54
N ILE A 67 -11.32 14.58 -14.18
CA ILE A 67 -10.78 13.25 -13.79
C ILE A 67 -9.93 12.55 -14.87
N ARG A 68 -9.80 13.10 -16.09
CA ARG A 68 -9.14 12.38 -17.20
C ARG A 68 -7.71 11.94 -16.88
N LEU A 69 -6.88 12.85 -16.35
CA LEU A 69 -5.50 12.53 -15.96
C LEU A 69 -5.42 11.49 -14.84
N LEU A 70 -6.40 11.48 -13.93
CA LEU A 70 -6.44 10.55 -12.79
C LEU A 70 -6.91 9.16 -13.20
N PHE A 71 -7.82 9.06 -14.16
CA PHE A 71 -8.14 7.78 -14.80
C PHE A 71 -6.96 7.23 -15.59
N CYS A 72 -6.29 8.07 -16.39
CA CYS A 72 -5.06 7.67 -17.10
C CYS A 72 -3.99 7.19 -16.12
N GLY A 73 -3.75 7.95 -15.03
CA GLY A 73 -2.80 7.57 -13.97
C GLY A 73 -3.18 6.26 -13.29
N THR A 74 -4.45 6.09 -12.92
CA THR A 74 -4.96 4.86 -12.29
C THR A 74 -4.81 3.66 -13.21
N PHE A 75 -5.22 3.78 -14.47
CA PHE A 75 -5.06 2.73 -15.49
C PHE A 75 -3.59 2.38 -15.68
N PHE A 76 -2.72 3.38 -15.80
CA PHE A 76 -1.29 3.17 -15.97
C PHE A 76 -0.69 2.40 -14.78
N ILE A 77 -1.06 2.80 -13.57
CA ILE A 77 -0.61 2.20 -12.31
C ILE A 77 -1.14 0.77 -12.14
N LEU A 78 -2.40 0.49 -12.47
CA LEU A 78 -2.99 -0.84 -12.27
C LEU A 78 -2.76 -1.82 -13.41
N ILE A 79 -2.52 -1.36 -14.63
CA ILE A 79 -2.43 -2.24 -15.82
C ILE A 79 -1.03 -2.19 -16.42
N ILE A 80 -0.52 -0.99 -16.72
CA ILE A 80 0.76 -0.84 -17.42
C ILE A 80 1.94 -1.23 -16.53
N ILE A 81 1.96 -0.78 -15.27
CA ILE A 81 3.04 -1.13 -14.34
C ILE A 81 3.19 -2.66 -14.12
N PRO A 82 2.15 -3.44 -13.75
CA PRO A 82 2.32 -4.89 -13.61
C PRO A 82 2.70 -5.59 -14.91
N LEU A 83 2.24 -5.09 -16.07
CA LEU A 83 2.66 -5.60 -17.37
C LEU A 83 4.16 -5.34 -17.62
N LEU A 84 4.64 -4.14 -17.35
CA LEU A 84 6.06 -3.80 -17.47
C LEU A 84 6.92 -4.62 -16.51
N ILE A 85 6.46 -4.83 -15.28
CA ILE A 85 7.12 -5.72 -14.31
C ILE A 85 7.22 -7.12 -14.90
N PHE A 86 6.10 -7.71 -15.35
CA PHE A 86 6.09 -9.04 -15.95
C PHE A 86 7.04 -9.14 -17.15
N LEU A 87 7.02 -8.17 -18.06
CA LEU A 87 7.93 -8.15 -19.22
C LEU A 87 9.40 -8.06 -18.79
N ALA A 88 9.71 -7.23 -17.79
CA ALA A 88 11.07 -7.14 -17.25
C ALA A 88 11.53 -8.47 -16.62
N THR A 89 10.63 -9.21 -15.95
CA THR A 89 10.95 -10.54 -15.41
C THR A 89 11.21 -11.60 -16.47
N LYS A 90 10.81 -11.38 -17.74
CA LYS A 90 11.18 -12.29 -18.84
C LYS A 90 12.61 -12.05 -19.35
N LEU A 91 13.16 -10.86 -19.10
CA LEU A 91 14.51 -10.48 -19.54
C LEU A 91 15.58 -10.86 -18.51
N ILE A 92 15.18 -11.15 -17.28
CA ILE A 92 16.08 -11.42 -16.16
C ILE A 92 15.67 -12.77 -15.55
N ASN A 93 16.63 -13.67 -15.36
CA ASN A 93 16.36 -14.94 -14.73
C ASN A 93 16.16 -14.76 -13.21
N ILE A 94 14.91 -14.66 -12.77
CA ILE A 94 14.54 -14.57 -11.34
C ILE A 94 13.68 -15.77 -10.93
N PRO A 95 13.65 -16.12 -9.63
CA PRO A 95 12.79 -17.21 -9.13
C PRO A 95 11.31 -16.96 -9.48
N ALA A 96 10.60 -18.01 -9.89
CA ALA A 96 9.19 -17.92 -10.26
C ALA A 96 8.31 -17.35 -9.12
N GLU A 97 8.63 -17.71 -7.89
CA GLU A 97 7.97 -17.21 -6.68
C GLU A 97 8.10 -15.69 -6.53
N LEU A 98 9.29 -15.14 -6.79
CA LEU A 98 9.54 -13.70 -6.76
C LEU A 98 8.80 -12.99 -7.90
N LYS A 99 8.81 -13.56 -9.11
CA LYS A 99 8.08 -13.03 -10.26
C LYS A 99 6.60 -12.82 -9.95
N ALA A 100 5.93 -13.83 -9.38
CA ALA A 100 4.52 -13.71 -9.07
C ALA A 100 4.21 -12.69 -7.97
N ILE A 101 5.07 -12.59 -6.95
CA ILE A 101 4.92 -11.57 -5.92
C ILE A 101 5.12 -10.15 -6.48
N LEU A 102 6.09 -9.94 -7.38
CA LEU A 102 6.31 -8.65 -8.03
C LEU A 102 5.11 -8.24 -8.89
N VAL A 103 4.55 -9.18 -9.66
CA VAL A 103 3.33 -8.97 -10.44
C VAL A 103 2.14 -8.68 -9.53
N ALA A 104 1.96 -9.43 -8.45
CA ALA A 104 0.90 -9.21 -7.47
C ALA A 104 1.02 -7.81 -6.83
N TRP A 105 2.23 -7.43 -6.41
CA TRP A 105 2.52 -6.09 -5.87
C TRP A 105 2.21 -4.99 -6.88
N GLY A 106 2.63 -5.13 -8.13
CA GLY A 106 2.37 -4.14 -9.19
C GLY A 106 0.88 -3.99 -9.50
N SER A 107 0.11 -5.05 -9.29
CA SER A 107 -1.34 -5.08 -9.47
C SER A 107 -2.10 -4.45 -8.29
N CYS A 108 -1.48 -4.32 -7.12
CA CYS A 108 -2.12 -3.74 -5.93
C CYS A 108 -2.39 -2.24 -6.08
N PRO A 109 -3.44 -1.70 -5.41
CA PRO A 109 -3.72 -0.28 -5.42
C PRO A 109 -2.65 0.47 -4.60
N PRO A 110 -2.59 1.81 -4.70
CA PRO A 110 -1.69 2.60 -3.86
C PRO A 110 -1.93 2.38 -2.36
N LEU A 111 -0.91 2.70 -1.55
CA LEU A 111 -1.02 2.68 -0.10
C LEU A 111 -2.13 3.59 0.41
N VAL A 112 -2.77 3.17 1.48
CA VAL A 112 -3.86 3.96 2.05
C VAL A 112 -3.39 5.28 2.67
N SER A 113 -2.14 5.33 3.14
CA SER A 113 -1.50 6.53 3.65
C SER A 113 -1.03 7.49 2.54
N MET A 114 -1.21 7.13 1.26
CA MET A 114 -0.69 7.89 0.12
C MET A 114 -1.22 9.35 0.05
N PRO A 115 -2.50 9.66 0.36
CA PRO A 115 -2.96 11.04 0.42
C PRO A 115 -2.27 11.89 1.49
N GLY A 116 -2.08 11.33 2.69
CA GLY A 116 -1.33 12.00 3.75
C GLY A 116 0.13 12.22 3.37
N LEU A 117 0.75 11.22 2.73
CA LEU A 117 2.13 11.33 2.25
C LEU A 117 2.29 12.37 1.15
N ALA A 118 1.36 12.41 0.18
CA ALA A 118 1.35 13.42 -0.87
C ALA A 118 1.28 14.84 -0.27
N LEU A 119 0.40 15.07 0.69
CA LEU A 119 0.29 16.35 1.40
C LEU A 119 1.57 16.70 2.18
N LEU A 120 2.18 15.73 2.87
CA LEU A 120 3.41 15.92 3.63
C LEU A 120 4.59 16.33 2.75
N ILE A 121 4.64 15.81 1.52
CA ILE A 121 5.66 16.15 0.51
C ILE A 121 5.36 17.49 -0.16
N GLY A 122 4.09 17.90 -0.23
CA GLY A 122 3.62 19.10 -0.92
C GLY A 122 3.08 18.83 -2.33
N LEU A 123 2.69 17.60 -2.62
CA LEU A 123 2.07 17.16 -3.88
C LEU A 123 0.55 17.36 -3.85
N ASN A 124 -0.14 16.91 -4.91
CA ASN A 124 -1.60 16.99 -4.99
C ASN A 124 -2.27 15.88 -4.17
N GLY A 125 -2.69 16.22 -2.94
CA GLY A 125 -3.40 15.30 -2.03
C GLY A 125 -4.80 14.88 -2.50
N THR A 126 -5.50 15.74 -3.24
CA THR A 126 -6.81 15.39 -3.81
C THR A 126 -6.66 14.34 -4.92
N ALA A 127 -5.66 14.49 -5.78
CA ALA A 127 -5.32 13.50 -6.79
C ALA A 127 -4.91 12.17 -6.15
N ALA A 128 -4.13 12.20 -5.07
CA ALA A 128 -3.73 11.01 -4.32
C ALA A 128 -4.95 10.23 -3.83
N LEU A 129 -5.89 10.95 -3.20
CA LEU A 129 -7.13 10.37 -2.70
C LEU A 129 -7.95 9.74 -3.82
N LEU A 130 -8.11 10.44 -4.94
CA LEU A 130 -8.85 9.95 -6.10
C LEU A 130 -8.25 8.70 -6.72
N ILE A 131 -6.93 8.68 -6.94
CA ILE A 131 -6.23 7.52 -7.49
C ILE A 131 -6.36 6.34 -6.52
N LEU A 132 -6.16 6.56 -5.21
CA LEU A 132 -6.33 5.52 -4.20
C LEU A 132 -7.75 4.91 -4.25
N LEU A 133 -8.77 5.75 -4.26
CA LEU A 133 -10.18 5.33 -4.28
C LEU A 133 -10.52 4.52 -5.53
N LEU A 134 -10.19 5.08 -6.70
CA LEU A 134 -10.41 4.44 -7.99
C LEU A 134 -9.65 3.12 -8.08
N ALA A 135 -8.37 3.14 -7.72
CA ALA A 135 -7.54 1.95 -7.79
C ALA A 135 -8.05 0.86 -6.85
N THR A 136 -8.46 1.20 -5.63
CA THR A 136 -8.97 0.23 -4.66
C THR A 136 -10.25 -0.45 -5.16
N LEU A 137 -11.14 0.30 -5.83
CA LEU A 137 -12.35 -0.25 -6.41
C LEU A 137 -12.07 -1.13 -7.64
N VAL A 138 -11.21 -0.66 -8.54
CA VAL A 138 -10.90 -1.35 -9.81
C VAL A 138 -10.03 -2.59 -9.57
N PHE A 139 -9.14 -2.52 -8.58
CA PHE A 139 -8.22 -3.58 -8.21
C PHE A 139 -8.90 -4.92 -7.91
N THR A 140 -10.04 -4.91 -7.22
CA THR A 140 -10.76 -6.15 -6.88
C THR A 140 -11.23 -6.91 -8.11
N LEU A 141 -11.39 -6.23 -9.25
CA LEU A 141 -11.75 -6.83 -10.53
C LEU A 141 -10.52 -7.13 -11.39
N THR A 142 -9.49 -6.27 -11.36
CA THR A 142 -8.32 -6.43 -12.23
C THR A 142 -7.32 -7.45 -11.69
N LEU A 143 -7.20 -7.60 -10.37
CA LEU A 143 -6.27 -8.55 -9.74
C LEU A 143 -6.41 -10.00 -10.27
N PRO A 144 -7.59 -10.65 -10.28
CA PRO A 144 -7.70 -12.03 -10.75
C PRO A 144 -7.23 -12.18 -12.20
N ILE A 145 -7.59 -11.22 -13.05
CA ILE A 145 -7.25 -11.23 -14.47
C ILE A 145 -5.74 -11.09 -14.64
N LEU A 146 -5.12 -10.14 -13.94
CA LEU A 146 -3.69 -9.91 -14.02
C LEU A 146 -2.88 -11.08 -13.46
N LEU A 147 -3.31 -11.68 -12.34
CA LEU A 147 -2.64 -12.87 -11.82
C LEU A 147 -2.77 -14.05 -12.79
N ALA A 148 -3.98 -14.31 -13.32
CA ALA A 148 -4.19 -15.39 -14.27
C ALA A 148 -3.38 -15.24 -15.56
N LEU A 149 -3.17 -14.01 -16.04
CA LEU A 149 -2.46 -13.74 -17.29
C LEU A 149 -0.94 -13.61 -17.13
N LEU A 150 -0.47 -13.13 -15.97
CA LEU A 150 0.92 -12.70 -15.78
C LEU A 150 1.69 -13.58 -14.78
N THR A 151 1.04 -14.56 -14.15
CA THR A 151 1.72 -15.55 -13.29
C THR A 151 1.66 -16.93 -13.91
N ASP A 152 2.71 -17.72 -13.70
CA ASP A 152 2.78 -19.08 -14.24
C ASP A 152 1.97 -20.03 -13.34
N ASN A 153 1.30 -21.02 -13.93
CA ASN A 153 0.49 -22.02 -13.20
C ASN A 153 1.28 -22.86 -12.17
N SER A 154 2.60 -22.70 -12.11
CA SER A 154 3.46 -23.39 -11.15
C SER A 154 3.23 -22.96 -9.70
N ILE A 155 2.63 -21.79 -9.49
CA ILE A 155 2.24 -21.34 -8.17
C ILE A 155 0.76 -21.64 -8.05
N ASN A 156 0.40 -22.48 -7.08
CA ASN A 156 -0.97 -22.94 -6.83
C ASN A 156 -1.85 -21.80 -6.27
N ILE A 157 -1.97 -20.72 -7.04
CA ILE A 157 -2.81 -19.57 -6.81
C ILE A 157 -4.08 -19.83 -7.60
N ASP A 158 -5.23 -19.81 -6.92
CA ASP A 158 -6.52 -19.68 -7.59
C ASP A 158 -6.90 -18.19 -7.62
N PRO A 159 -6.73 -17.49 -8.76
CA PRO A 159 -6.97 -16.06 -8.85
C PRO A 159 -8.43 -15.72 -8.55
N ILE A 160 -9.36 -16.61 -8.90
CA ILE A 160 -10.80 -16.41 -8.68
C ILE A 160 -11.10 -16.47 -7.19
N SER A 161 -10.58 -17.48 -6.48
CA SER A 161 -10.76 -17.60 -5.02
C SER A 161 -10.14 -16.42 -4.27
N ILE A 162 -8.92 -16.00 -4.63
CA ILE A 162 -8.29 -14.80 -4.04
C ILE A 162 -9.16 -13.57 -4.25
N SER A 163 -9.62 -13.35 -5.48
CA SER A 163 -10.45 -12.21 -5.82
C SER A 163 -11.79 -12.22 -5.10
N ALA A 164 -12.45 -13.37 -4.99
CA ALA A 164 -13.72 -13.51 -4.29
C ALA A 164 -13.57 -13.21 -2.80
N LYS A 165 -12.56 -13.79 -2.13
CA LYS A 165 -12.27 -13.50 -0.71
C LYS A 165 -11.95 -12.02 -0.50
N LEU A 166 -11.14 -11.44 -1.38
CA LEU A 166 -10.75 -10.04 -1.29
C LEU A 166 -11.97 -9.11 -1.49
N MET A 167 -12.82 -9.42 -2.46
CA MET A 167 -14.07 -8.67 -2.71
C MET A 167 -15.00 -8.74 -1.49
N ILE A 168 -15.16 -9.92 -0.88
CA ILE A 168 -15.94 -10.08 0.37
C ILE A 168 -15.35 -9.20 1.48
N ILE A 169 -14.04 -9.26 1.72
CA ILE A 169 -13.38 -8.47 2.76
C ILE A 169 -13.58 -6.97 2.52
N VAL A 170 -13.32 -6.50 1.29
CA VAL A 170 -13.47 -5.09 0.94
C VAL A 170 -14.93 -4.64 1.09
N CYS A 171 -15.89 -5.46 0.64
CA CYS A 171 -17.32 -5.17 0.80
C CYS A 171 -17.72 -5.09 2.27
N LEU A 172 -17.31 -6.05 3.10
CA LEU A 172 -17.63 -6.06 4.54
C LEU A 172 -17.01 -4.86 5.27
N CYS A 173 -15.73 -4.56 5.00
CA CYS A 173 -15.07 -3.38 5.58
C CYS A 173 -15.78 -2.09 5.13
N THR A 174 -16.15 -2.00 3.85
CA THR A 174 -16.84 -0.83 3.29
C THR A 174 -18.21 -0.65 3.93
N LEU A 175 -19.02 -1.71 3.97
CA LEU A 175 -20.36 -1.69 4.56
C LEU A 175 -20.26 -1.32 6.05
N GLY A 176 -19.43 -2.01 6.82
CA GLY A 176 -19.27 -1.77 8.26
C GLY A 176 -18.82 -0.34 8.56
N ALA A 177 -17.79 0.15 7.86
CA ALA A 177 -17.27 1.50 8.05
C ALA A 177 -18.29 2.58 7.67
N GLN A 178 -18.98 2.44 6.54
CA GLN A 178 -19.94 3.45 6.06
C GLN A 178 -21.24 3.43 6.87
N VAL A 179 -21.68 2.27 7.34
CA VAL A 179 -22.80 2.14 8.27
C VAL A 179 -22.47 2.81 9.60
N LEU A 180 -21.29 2.56 10.17
CA LEU A 180 -20.82 3.22 11.39
C LEU A 180 -20.75 4.75 11.21
N ARG A 181 -20.19 5.22 10.08
CA ARG A 181 -20.13 6.65 9.74
C ARG A 181 -21.52 7.27 9.66
N LYS A 182 -22.47 6.57 9.04
CA LYS A 182 -23.87 7.01 8.92
C LYS A 182 -24.55 7.10 10.30
N PHE A 183 -24.35 6.11 11.17
CA PHE A 183 -24.90 6.10 12.52
C PHE A 183 -24.34 7.22 13.41
N LEU A 184 -23.05 7.52 13.32
CA LEU A 184 -22.43 8.62 14.07
C LEU A 184 -22.86 10.00 13.57
N GLY A 185 -23.30 10.10 12.32
CA GLY A 185 -23.62 11.36 11.65
C GLY A 185 -22.37 12.15 11.23
N LYS A 186 -22.55 13.05 10.27
CA LYS A 186 -21.44 13.75 9.60
C LYS A 186 -20.56 14.58 10.54
N GLN A 187 -21.15 15.27 11.50
CA GLN A 187 -20.41 16.15 12.42
C GLN A 187 -19.49 15.33 13.33
N MET A 188 -19.97 14.23 13.91
CA MET A 188 -19.16 13.37 14.75
C MET A 188 -18.10 12.62 13.94
N ALA A 189 -18.44 12.11 12.75
CA ALA A 189 -17.49 11.45 11.87
C ALA A 189 -16.30 12.38 11.52
N ARG A 190 -16.57 13.64 11.16
CA ARG A 190 -15.53 14.66 10.91
C ARG A 190 -14.68 14.95 12.15
N ARG A 191 -15.26 14.89 13.34
CA ARG A 191 -14.54 15.08 14.60
C ARG A 191 -13.61 13.91 14.95
N ILE A 192 -13.98 12.69 14.54
CA ILE A 192 -13.19 11.46 14.80
C ILE A 192 -12.10 11.26 13.75
N ASP A 193 -12.27 11.77 12.52
CA ASP A 193 -11.33 11.57 11.40
C ASP A 193 -9.84 11.81 11.75
N PRO A 194 -9.44 12.89 12.45
CA PRO A 194 -8.04 13.07 12.85
C PRO A 194 -7.52 11.96 13.79
N ALA A 195 -8.36 11.45 14.68
CA ALA A 195 -7.99 10.35 15.57
C ALA A 195 -7.91 9.01 14.81
N ALA A 196 -8.77 8.81 13.80
CA ALA A 196 -8.69 7.67 12.89
C ALA A 196 -7.37 7.67 12.09
N GLY A 197 -6.89 8.85 11.67
CA GLY A 197 -5.54 9.01 11.09
C GLY A 197 -4.44 8.52 12.02
N GLY A 198 -4.43 8.99 13.27
CA GLY A 198 -3.47 8.51 14.28
C GLY A 198 -3.55 7.02 14.56
N LEU A 199 -4.75 6.44 14.57
CA LEU A 199 -4.94 4.99 14.75
C LEU A 199 -4.32 4.21 13.59
N ILE A 200 -4.50 4.65 12.35
CA ILE A 200 -3.86 4.03 11.17
C ILE A 200 -2.33 4.04 11.34
N VAL A 201 -1.75 5.16 11.75
CA VAL A 201 -0.29 5.28 11.95
C VAL A 201 0.23 4.29 13.01
N ILE A 202 -0.51 4.11 14.11
CA ILE A 202 -0.16 3.12 15.15
C ILE A 202 -0.27 1.70 14.60
N LEU A 203 -1.36 1.38 13.90
CA LEU A 203 -1.57 0.08 13.28
C LEU A 203 -0.49 -0.22 12.23
N MET A 204 -0.07 0.78 11.45
CA MET A 204 1.02 0.64 10.48
C MET A 204 2.36 0.35 11.15
N ALA A 205 2.68 0.99 12.28
CA ALA A 205 3.88 0.73 13.04
C ALA A 205 3.84 -0.68 13.69
N PHE A 206 2.70 -1.06 14.27
CA PHE A 206 2.47 -2.41 14.80
C PHE A 206 2.58 -3.49 13.71
N PHE A 207 1.99 -3.22 12.54
CA PHE A 207 2.11 -4.10 11.38
C PHE A 207 3.57 -4.19 10.91
N ALA A 208 4.31 -3.08 10.89
CA ALA A 208 5.74 -3.05 10.58
C ALA A 208 6.53 -4.02 11.45
N VAL A 209 6.35 -3.94 12.78
CA VAL A 209 6.98 -4.84 13.74
C VAL A 209 6.67 -6.29 13.38
N THR A 210 5.39 -6.56 13.15
CA THR A 210 4.85 -7.91 12.93
C THR A 210 5.45 -8.57 11.68
N ILE A 211 5.46 -7.87 10.55
CA ILE A 211 5.91 -8.44 9.29
C ILE A 211 7.43 -8.61 9.21
N MET A 212 8.24 -7.97 10.07
CA MET A 212 9.69 -8.23 10.12
C MET A 212 10.02 -9.69 10.46
N GLY A 213 9.07 -10.44 11.03
CA GLY A 213 9.18 -11.89 11.15
C GLY A 213 9.43 -12.61 9.82
N GLY A 214 9.02 -12.02 8.69
CA GLY A 214 9.33 -12.54 7.35
C GLY A 214 10.82 -12.57 7.03
N ILE A 215 11.59 -11.59 7.52
CA ILE A 215 13.05 -11.60 7.42
C ILE A 215 13.63 -12.61 8.42
N HIS A 216 13.20 -12.58 9.68
CA HIS A 216 13.72 -13.47 10.73
C HIS A 216 13.54 -14.95 10.42
N ASN A 217 12.45 -15.34 9.76
CA ASN A 217 12.18 -16.73 9.43
C ASN A 217 13.09 -17.27 8.33
N VAL A 218 13.54 -16.41 7.40
CA VAL A 218 14.26 -16.83 6.18
C VAL A 218 15.75 -16.54 6.29
N TRP A 219 16.15 -15.49 7.00
CA TRP A 219 17.54 -15.06 7.11
C TRP A 219 18.52 -16.15 7.60
N PRO A 220 18.19 -16.98 8.61
CA PRO A 220 19.11 -18.00 9.10
C PRO A 220 19.41 -19.12 8.10
N THR A 221 18.48 -19.42 7.21
CA THR A 221 18.59 -20.56 6.26
C THR A 221 18.94 -20.10 4.85
N GLU A 222 18.37 -18.99 4.38
CA GLU A 222 18.48 -18.51 3.00
C GLU A 222 18.72 -16.98 2.94
N PRO A 223 19.86 -16.47 3.47
CA PRO A 223 20.13 -15.03 3.49
C PRO A 223 20.22 -14.40 2.09
N SER A 224 20.70 -15.16 1.10
CA SER A 224 20.73 -14.74 -0.31
C SER A 224 19.33 -14.47 -0.87
N ARG A 225 18.33 -15.25 -0.44
CA ARG A 225 16.92 -15.05 -0.82
C ARG A 225 16.38 -13.75 -0.25
N VAL A 226 16.64 -13.46 1.02
CA VAL A 226 16.23 -12.18 1.64
C VAL A 226 16.83 -11.00 0.89
N LEU A 227 18.14 -11.06 0.60
CA LEU A 227 18.82 -10.00 -0.14
C LEU A 227 18.24 -9.82 -1.56
N THR A 228 17.98 -10.92 -2.26
CA THR A 228 17.37 -10.89 -3.61
C THR A 228 15.99 -10.25 -3.58
N PHE A 229 15.13 -10.65 -2.63
CA PHE A 229 13.80 -10.09 -2.46
C PHE A 229 13.87 -8.60 -2.08
N PHE A 230 14.78 -8.21 -1.20
CA PHE A 230 14.96 -6.81 -0.80
C PHE A 230 15.43 -5.92 -1.95
N LEU A 231 16.40 -6.38 -2.74
CA LEU A 231 16.89 -5.65 -3.91
C LEU A 231 15.78 -5.51 -4.96
N ALA A 232 15.05 -6.60 -5.24
CA ALA A 232 13.92 -6.56 -6.17
C ALA A 232 12.81 -5.61 -5.69
N ALA A 233 12.45 -5.67 -4.40
CA ALA A 233 11.48 -4.79 -3.77
C ALA A 233 11.88 -3.30 -3.89
N THR A 234 13.14 -2.98 -3.59
CA THR A 234 13.65 -1.61 -3.68
C THR A 234 13.68 -1.11 -5.13
N LEU A 235 14.16 -1.95 -6.05
CA LEU A 235 14.23 -1.61 -7.48
C LEU A 235 12.84 -1.42 -8.07
N VAL A 236 11.88 -2.32 -7.81
CA VAL A 236 10.54 -2.21 -8.37
C VAL A 236 9.80 -0.98 -7.84
N CYS A 237 10.00 -0.62 -6.56
CA CYS A 237 9.52 0.64 -6.00
C CYS A 237 10.07 1.83 -6.79
N ILE A 238 11.40 1.97 -6.88
CA ILE A 238 12.05 3.12 -7.52
C ILE A 238 11.70 3.20 -9.00
N LEU A 239 11.84 2.10 -9.74
CA LEU A 239 11.56 2.06 -11.18
C LEU A 239 10.09 2.37 -11.48
N SER A 240 9.14 1.88 -10.68
CA SER A 240 7.72 2.20 -10.88
C SER A 240 7.44 3.69 -10.67
N GLN A 241 8.09 4.34 -9.69
CA GLN A 241 7.98 5.80 -9.51
C GLN A 241 8.60 6.55 -10.70
N LEU A 242 9.78 6.13 -11.15
CA LEU A 242 10.48 6.76 -12.29
C LEU A 242 9.71 6.61 -13.60
N ILE A 243 9.19 5.43 -13.90
CA ILE A 243 8.40 5.18 -15.11
C ILE A 243 7.15 6.07 -15.10
N CYS A 244 6.44 6.15 -13.97
CA CYS A 244 5.30 7.06 -13.83
C CYS A 244 5.73 8.54 -13.93
N ALA A 245 6.86 8.92 -13.33
CA ALA A 245 7.41 10.26 -13.41
C ALA A 245 7.67 10.69 -14.86
N ILE A 246 8.29 9.81 -15.64
CA ILE A 246 8.60 10.04 -17.06
C ILE A 246 7.32 10.07 -17.90
N ALA A 247 6.44 9.09 -17.72
CA ALA A 247 5.20 8.97 -18.50
C ALA A 247 4.29 10.20 -18.33
N PHE A 248 4.29 10.81 -17.15
CA PHE A 248 3.43 11.96 -16.82
C PHE A 248 4.19 13.29 -16.70
N CYS A 249 5.45 13.38 -17.14
CA CYS A 249 6.29 14.58 -16.94
C CYS A 249 5.75 15.86 -17.61
N LYS A 250 4.93 15.72 -18.66
CA LYS A 250 4.34 16.84 -19.41
C LYS A 250 3.08 17.43 -18.78
N PHE A 251 2.56 16.82 -17.71
CA PHE A 251 1.38 17.31 -16.99
C PHE A 251 1.77 18.18 -15.79
N ASP A 252 0.75 18.65 -15.07
CA ASP A 252 0.93 19.41 -13.82
C ASP A 252 1.90 18.71 -12.86
N ARG A 253 2.96 19.41 -12.44
CA ARG A 253 4.06 18.81 -11.68
C ARG A 253 3.59 18.17 -10.37
N ALA A 254 2.68 18.81 -9.64
CA ALA A 254 2.19 18.29 -8.35
C ALA A 254 1.36 17.01 -8.54
N THR A 255 0.51 16.97 -9.56
CA THR A 255 -0.31 15.80 -9.90
C THR A 255 0.53 14.66 -10.51
N SER A 256 1.51 14.97 -11.35
CA SER A 256 2.45 13.99 -11.89
C SER A 256 3.32 13.36 -10.80
N GLY A 257 3.79 14.17 -9.84
CA GLY A 257 4.48 13.66 -8.65
C GLY A 257 3.58 12.75 -7.81
N THR A 258 2.29 13.08 -7.68
CA THR A 258 1.31 12.20 -7.03
C THR A 258 1.19 10.85 -7.74
N ILE A 259 1.07 10.83 -9.06
CA ILE A 259 1.00 9.58 -9.85
C ILE A 259 2.30 8.79 -9.71
N ALA A 260 3.46 9.45 -9.78
CA ALA A 260 4.76 8.82 -9.56
C ALA A 260 4.85 8.14 -8.19
N LEU A 261 4.50 8.87 -7.13
CA LEU A 261 4.50 8.35 -5.77
C LEU A 261 3.55 7.16 -5.60
N ALA A 262 2.35 7.24 -6.17
CA ALA A 262 1.37 6.16 -6.15
C ALA A 262 1.87 4.92 -6.92
N GLY A 263 2.59 5.12 -8.02
CA GLY A 263 3.15 4.05 -8.84
C GLY A 263 4.10 3.12 -8.10
N GLY A 264 4.93 3.65 -7.19
CA GLY A 264 5.89 2.85 -6.40
C GLY A 264 5.51 2.59 -4.96
N SER A 265 4.30 2.94 -4.54
CA SER A 265 3.83 2.80 -3.16
C SER A 265 2.52 2.01 -3.13
N ARG A 266 2.61 0.67 -3.12
CA ARG A 266 1.44 -0.23 -3.26
C ARG A 266 1.03 -0.90 -1.96
N ASN A 267 -0.26 -1.15 -1.82
CA ASN A 267 -0.86 -1.79 -0.66
C ASN A 267 -0.90 -3.32 -0.81
N LEU A 268 0.28 -3.95 -0.85
CA LEU A 268 0.41 -5.40 -0.94
C LEU A 268 -0.18 -6.13 0.27
N ALA A 269 -0.22 -5.47 1.43
CA ALA A 269 -0.76 -6.04 2.67
C ALA A 269 -2.21 -6.52 2.53
N LEU A 270 -2.99 -5.97 1.60
CA LEU A 270 -4.35 -6.42 1.28
C LEU A 270 -4.44 -7.87 0.83
N LEU A 271 -3.35 -8.44 0.29
CA LEU A 271 -3.32 -9.84 -0.12
C LEU A 271 -3.11 -10.80 1.05
N LEU A 272 -2.66 -10.31 2.22
CA LEU A 272 -2.32 -11.16 3.35
C LEU A 272 -3.50 -12.03 3.84
N PRO A 273 -4.72 -11.51 4.03
CA PRO A 273 -5.86 -12.31 4.52
C PRO A 273 -6.42 -13.31 3.50
N VAL A 274 -5.96 -13.25 2.24
CA VAL A 274 -6.49 -14.08 1.15
C VAL A 274 -5.43 -15.03 0.58
N ALA A 275 -4.16 -14.80 0.90
CA ALA A 275 -3.03 -15.63 0.51
C ALA A 275 -3.02 -16.96 1.28
N SER A 276 -2.51 -18.01 0.64
CA SER A 276 -2.38 -19.34 1.25
C SER A 276 -1.19 -20.11 0.67
N GLY A 277 -0.75 -21.15 1.38
CA GLY A 277 0.32 -22.05 0.93
C GLY A 277 1.64 -21.32 0.64
N ALA A 278 2.37 -21.77 -0.37
CA ALA A 278 3.67 -21.19 -0.74
C ALA A 278 3.59 -19.70 -1.15
N PHE A 279 2.45 -19.24 -1.67
CA PHE A 279 2.28 -17.82 -1.98
C PHE A 279 2.25 -16.97 -0.69
N TYR A 280 1.63 -17.46 0.38
CA TYR A 280 1.60 -16.77 1.67
C TYR A 280 3.00 -16.61 2.26
N GLU A 281 3.83 -17.65 2.22
CA GLU A 281 5.20 -17.60 2.77
C GLU A 281 6.08 -16.59 2.03
N ASN A 282 5.99 -16.59 0.70
CA ASN A 282 6.68 -15.61 -0.14
C ASN A 282 6.15 -14.19 0.05
N LEU A 283 4.84 -14.04 0.18
CA LEU A 283 4.20 -12.78 0.50
C LEU A 283 4.66 -12.25 1.86
N TRP A 284 4.82 -13.12 2.86
CA TRP A 284 5.27 -12.75 4.19
C TRP A 284 6.69 -12.18 4.19
N LEU A 285 7.63 -12.85 3.50
CA LEU A 285 8.99 -12.34 3.30
C LEU A 285 8.97 -11.02 2.52
N PHE A 286 8.22 -10.97 1.41
CA PHE A 286 8.21 -9.78 0.55
C PHE A 286 7.59 -8.57 1.26
N LEU A 287 6.52 -8.76 2.04
CA LEU A 287 5.93 -7.73 2.89
C LEU A 287 6.98 -7.16 3.85
N ALA A 288 7.81 -8.00 4.47
CA ALA A 288 8.87 -7.53 5.35
C ALA A 288 9.84 -6.60 4.63
N VAL A 289 10.37 -7.03 3.47
CA VAL A 289 11.42 -6.28 2.77
C VAL A 289 10.91 -5.07 2.01
N ILE A 290 9.70 -5.12 1.42
CA ILE A 290 9.10 -3.99 0.68
C ILE A 290 8.71 -2.85 1.61
N GLN A 291 8.41 -3.15 2.88
CA GLN A 291 8.02 -2.13 3.84
C GLN A 291 9.17 -1.21 4.22
N ILE A 292 10.42 -1.66 4.08
CA ILE A 292 11.61 -0.85 4.37
C ILE A 292 11.66 0.37 3.43
N PRO A 293 11.79 0.24 2.10
CA PRO A 293 11.80 1.41 1.22
C PRO A 293 10.51 2.23 1.33
N VAL A 294 9.37 1.59 1.58
CA VAL A 294 8.06 2.26 1.68
C VAL A 294 7.89 3.10 2.96
N TYR A 295 8.29 2.60 4.13
CA TYR A 295 8.13 3.33 5.40
C TYR A 295 9.21 4.36 5.64
N PHE A 296 10.39 4.18 5.03
CA PHE A 296 11.43 5.21 4.99
C PHE A 296 11.20 6.21 3.85
N LEU A 297 10.26 5.94 2.94
CA LEU A 297 9.95 6.81 1.82
C LEU A 297 9.69 8.26 2.23
N PRO A 298 8.93 8.60 3.29
CA PRO A 298 8.70 10.00 3.64
C PRO A 298 9.99 10.77 4.00
N ILE A 299 10.98 10.09 4.58
CA ILE A 299 12.28 10.66 4.95
C ILE A 299 13.13 10.89 3.70
N ILE A 300 13.13 9.90 2.79
CA ILE A 300 13.98 9.91 1.58
C ILE A 300 13.38 10.76 0.46
N SER A 301 12.08 10.62 0.22
CA SER A 301 11.40 11.16 -0.97
C SER A 301 11.04 12.63 -0.83
N LYS A 302 10.77 13.15 0.36
CA LYS A 302 10.42 14.57 0.56
C LYS A 302 11.44 15.54 -0.06
N PRO A 303 12.77 15.44 0.20
CA PRO A 303 13.74 16.33 -0.44
C PRO A 303 13.82 16.10 -1.96
N LEU A 304 13.75 14.84 -2.41
CA LEU A 304 13.85 14.48 -3.82
C LEU A 304 12.68 15.03 -4.64
N TYR A 305 11.46 14.74 -4.23
CA TYR A 305 10.23 15.19 -4.90
C TYR A 305 10.09 16.71 -4.84
N ARG A 306 10.50 17.35 -3.73
CA ARG A 306 10.50 18.81 -3.65
C ARG A 306 11.43 19.43 -4.68
N ASN A 307 12.60 18.84 -4.91
CA ASN A 307 13.54 19.34 -5.92
C ASN A 307 13.07 19.09 -7.36
N ILE A 308 12.42 17.97 -7.65
CA ILE A 308 12.02 17.58 -9.00
C ILE A 308 10.69 18.23 -9.42
N TYR A 309 9.70 18.23 -8.53
CA TYR A 309 8.32 18.63 -8.87
C TYR A 309 7.92 20.00 -8.32
N LEU A 310 8.52 20.45 -7.22
CA LEU A 310 8.04 21.65 -6.51
C LEU A 310 8.98 22.85 -6.62
N LYS A 311 10.24 22.66 -7.04
CA LYS A 311 11.08 23.79 -7.47
C LYS A 311 10.60 24.27 -8.84
N LYS A 312 10.38 25.58 -8.96
CA LYS A 312 10.05 26.22 -10.24
C LYS A 312 11.28 26.23 -11.13
#